data_AF-A0ABD1NEG8-F1
#
_entry.id   AF-A0ABD1NEG8-F1
#
_cell.length_a   1.000
_cell.length_b   1.000
_cell.length_c   1.000
_cell.angle_alpha   90.00
_cell.angle_beta   90.00
_cell.angle_gamma   90.00
#
_symmetry.space_group_name_H-M   'P 1'
#
loop_
_entity.id
_entity.type
_entity.pdbx_description
1 polymer ?
#
loop_
_entity_poly.entity_id
_entity_poly.type
_entity_poly.pdbx_seq_one_letter_code
_entity_poly.pdbx_strand_id
1 'polypeptide(L)'
;MENDHGLYITTDCVEKIDAQQVFGYALFKDGQHTRLSYPLDKFHSDVAGRSFHNGRFFQRMREKAASLPNVRLEQGTVTSLLEEKGTIKGVHYKTKDSQELSACAPLTIVCNGCLSSLRRSLFNPKIDVPSCF
;
A
#
# COMPACT_ATOMS: atom_id res chain seq x y z
N MET A 1 31.72 9.63 3.43
CA MET A 1 30.90 8.40 3.31
C MET A 1 29.58 8.85 2.74
N GLU A 2 29.36 8.48 1.49
CA GLU A 2 28.23 8.85 0.67
C GLU A 2 26.99 8.16 1.26
N ASN A 3 26.14 8.93 1.94
CA ASN A 3 24.85 8.43 2.38
C ASN A 3 24.02 8.22 1.12
N ASP A 4 23.95 6.96 0.69
CA ASP A 4 23.01 6.49 -0.31
C ASP A 4 21.60 6.70 0.25
N HIS A 5 21.09 7.92 0.10
CA HIS A 5 19.71 8.31 0.38
C HIS A 5 18.83 7.69 -0.70
N GLY A 6 18.82 6.36 -0.78
CA GLY A 6 17.73 5.63 -1.39
C GLY A 6 16.45 6.16 -0.76
N LEU A 7 15.60 6.78 -1.58
CA LEU A 7 14.35 7.39 -1.17
C LEU A 7 13.38 6.28 -0.77
N TYR A 8 13.63 5.63 0.36
CA TYR A 8 12.71 4.67 0.94
C TYR A 8 11.61 5.47 1.62
N ILE A 9 10.55 5.77 0.86
CA ILE A 9 9.31 6.36 1.37
C ILE A 9 8.85 5.60 2.64
N THR A 10 9.17 4.31 2.74
CA THR A 10 8.67 3.38 3.76
C THR A 10 9.29 3.51 5.15
N THR A 11 10.58 3.77 5.31
CA THR A 11 11.24 3.69 6.64
C THR A 11 10.81 4.86 7.53
N ASP A 12 10.87 6.09 7.01
CA ASP A 12 10.43 7.29 7.75
C ASP A 12 8.93 7.26 8.11
N CYS A 13 8.13 6.51 7.34
CA CYS A 13 6.69 6.44 7.51
C CYS A 13 6.24 5.60 8.71
N VAL A 14 7.11 4.74 9.24
CA VAL A 14 6.84 3.99 10.49
C VAL A 14 7.37 4.71 11.74
N GLU A 15 8.10 5.82 11.58
CA GLU A 15 8.59 6.61 12.70
C GLU A 15 7.52 7.58 13.23
N LYS A 16 7.53 7.87 14.53
CA LYS A 16 6.61 8.80 15.22
C LYS A 16 5.11 8.54 14.93
N ILE A 17 4.74 7.30 14.64
CA ILE A 17 3.34 6.84 14.56
C ILE A 17 2.99 5.81 15.65
N ASP A 18 3.88 5.69 16.66
CA ASP A 18 3.78 4.69 17.72
C ASP A 18 3.87 3.24 17.18
N ALA A 19 4.73 3.04 16.18
CA ALA A 19 4.99 1.71 15.65
C ALA A 19 5.81 0.88 16.64
N GLN A 20 5.32 -0.32 16.94
CA GLN A 20 5.95 -1.27 17.86
C GLN A 20 6.87 -2.21 17.08
N GLN A 21 8.07 -2.45 17.59
CA GLN A 21 8.95 -3.46 17.03
C GLN A 21 8.41 -4.87 17.33
N VAL A 22 8.41 -5.73 16.32
CA VAL A 22 7.95 -7.12 16.44
C VAL A 22 9.14 -8.02 16.11
N PHE A 23 9.52 -8.88 17.06
CA PHE A 23 10.69 -9.76 16.94
C PHE A 23 10.34 -11.22 16.65
N GLY A 24 9.06 -11.51 16.46
CA GLY A 24 8.53 -12.85 16.30
C GLY A 24 7.11 -12.96 16.83
N TYR A 25 6.63 -14.19 16.96
CA TYR A 25 5.27 -14.50 17.38
C TYR A 25 5.25 -15.52 18.51
N ALA A 26 4.24 -15.44 19.37
CA ALA A 26 3.88 -16.52 20.28
C ALA A 26 2.72 -17.32 19.67
N LEU A 27 2.86 -18.64 19.62
CA LEU A 27 1.79 -19.55 19.19
C LEU A 27 1.23 -20.26 20.41
N PHE A 28 -0.09 -20.30 20.51
CA PHE A 28 -0.82 -20.97 21.58
C PHE A 28 -1.73 -22.03 20.97
N LYS A 29 -1.67 -23.26 21.47
CA LYS A 29 -2.52 -24.37 21.03
C LYS A 29 -2.68 -25.39 22.15
N ASP A 30 -3.93 -25.76 22.46
CA ASP A 30 -4.26 -26.84 23.41
C ASP A 30 -3.56 -26.69 24.78
N GLY A 31 -3.50 -25.47 25.32
CA GLY A 31 -2.82 -25.16 26.59
C GLY A 31 -1.30 -25.13 26.52
N GLN A 32 -0.70 -25.47 25.37
CA GLN A 32 0.73 -25.35 25.11
C GLN A 32 1.03 -24.03 24.39
N HIS A 33 2.27 -23.54 24.56
CA HIS A 33 2.75 -22.37 23.85
C HIS A 33 4.19 -22.54 23.38
N THR A 34 4.53 -21.86 22.28
CA THR A 34 5.90 -21.75 21.79
C THR A 34 6.15 -20.35 21.24
N ARG A 35 7.41 -19.91 21.23
CA ARG A 35 7.83 -18.64 20.66
C ARG A 35 8.59 -18.89 19.36
N LEU A 36 8.13 -18.30 18.28
CA LEU A 36 8.81 -18.25 16.99
C LEU A 36 9.49 -16.90 16.84
N SER A 37 10.78 -16.85 17.16
CA SER A 37 11.61 -15.65 16.95
C SER A 37 12.03 -15.52 15.49
N TYR A 38 12.13 -14.30 15.00
CA TYR A 38 12.76 -14.03 13.70
C TYR A 38 14.26 -14.37 13.73
N PRO A 39 14.85 -14.85 12.63
CA PRO A 39 16.28 -15.19 12.56
C PRO A 39 17.13 -13.91 12.37
N LEU A 40 17.36 -13.17 13.47
CA LEU A 40 17.94 -11.82 13.43
C LEU A 40 19.46 -11.76 13.70
N ASP A 41 20.12 -12.89 14.00
CA ASP A 41 21.51 -12.91 14.49
C ASP A 41 22.55 -12.26 13.56
N LYS A 42 22.26 -12.17 12.26
CA LYS A 42 23.15 -11.57 11.23
C LYS A 42 22.75 -10.16 10.83
N PHE A 43 21.72 -9.59 11.45
CA PHE A 43 21.15 -8.31 11.07
C PHE A 43 21.40 -7.26 12.15
N HIS A 44 21.33 -6.00 11.75
CA HIS A 44 21.44 -4.89 12.69
C HIS A 44 20.22 -4.85 13.63
N SER A 45 20.38 -4.27 14.83
CA SER A 45 19.37 -4.31 15.91
C SER A 45 18.07 -3.59 15.59
N ASP A 46 18.07 -2.74 14.57
CA ASP A 46 16.88 -2.02 14.08
C ASP A 46 16.01 -2.89 13.14
N VAL A 47 16.57 -3.99 12.61
CA VAL A 47 15.86 -4.95 11.76
C VAL A 47 14.90 -5.76 12.61
N ALA A 48 13.61 -5.43 12.49
CA ALA A 48 12.51 -6.16 13.10
C ALA A 48 11.22 -5.86 12.33
N GLY A 49 10.18 -6.67 12.57
CA GLY A 49 8.84 -6.32 12.12
C GLY A 49 8.36 -5.02 12.76
N ARG A 50 7.31 -4.42 12.21
CA ARG A 50 6.66 -3.24 12.77
C ARG A 50 5.15 -3.47 12.81
N SER A 51 4.56 -3.30 13.99
CA SER A 51 3.12 -3.24 14.19
C SER A 51 2.72 -1.79 14.39
N PHE A 52 1.64 -1.33 13.75
CA PHE A 52 1.21 0.07 13.80
C PHE A 52 -0.27 0.20 13.43
N HIS A 53 -0.84 1.37 13.70
CA HIS A 53 -2.16 1.71 13.17
C HIS A 53 -2.08 2.04 11.68
N ASN A 54 -2.78 1.24 10.85
CA ASN A 54 -2.80 1.41 9.38
C ASN A 54 -3.13 2.83 8.92
N GLY A 55 -4.11 3.49 9.57
CA GLY A 55 -4.49 4.86 9.22
C GLY A 55 -3.34 5.87 9.38
N ARG A 56 -2.55 5.75 10.46
CA ARG A 56 -1.38 6.62 10.70
C ARG A 56 -0.29 6.37 9.67
N PHE A 57 -0.02 5.09 9.36
CA PHE A 57 0.97 4.71 8.36
C PHE A 57 0.62 5.22 6.96
N PHE A 58 -0.62 5.00 6.49
CA PHE A 58 -1.06 5.51 5.18
C PHE A 58 -1.06 7.04 5.12
N GLN A 59 -1.40 7.72 6.21
CA GLN A 59 -1.34 9.17 6.27
C GLN A 59 0.10 9.68 6.10
N ARG A 60 1.07 9.08 6.79
CA ARG A 60 2.49 9.39 6.61
C ARG A 60 2.99 9.13 5.19
N MET A 61 2.60 8.01 4.59
CA MET A 61 2.94 7.69 3.20
C MET A 61 2.41 8.76 2.23
N ARG A 62 1.19 9.25 2.43
CA ARG A 62 0.59 10.33 1.61
C ARG A 62 1.34 11.64 1.78
N GLU A 63 1.67 12.02 3.02
CA GLU A 63 2.45 13.23 3.32
C GLU A 63 3.83 13.20 2.65
N LYS A 64 4.55 12.07 2.77
CA LYS A 64 5.85 11.87 2.13
C LYS A 64 5.74 11.93 0.61
N ALA A 65 4.74 11.28 0.02
CA ALA A 65 4.50 11.34 -1.42
C ALA A 65 4.19 12.78 -1.88
N ALA A 66 3.37 13.53 -1.14
CA ALA A 66 3.01 14.91 -1.45
C ALA A 66 4.21 15.88 -1.40
N SER A 67 5.25 15.57 -0.60
CA SER A 67 6.46 16.40 -0.53
C SER A 67 7.38 16.27 -1.74
N LEU A 68 7.16 15.29 -2.62
CA LEU A 68 8.00 15.07 -3.79
C LEU A 68 7.60 16.00 -4.94
N PRO A 69 8.55 16.65 -5.63
CA PRO A 69 8.25 17.67 -6.64
C PRO A 69 7.53 17.12 -7.87
N ASN A 70 7.68 15.83 -8.18
CA ASN A 70 7.11 15.18 -9.36
C ASN A 70 5.85 14.37 -9.06
N VAL A 71 5.27 14.56 -7.87
CA VAL A 71 4.04 13.86 -7.45
C VAL A 71 2.92 14.87 -7.27
N ARG A 72 1.81 14.64 -7.97
CA ARG A 72 0.56 15.37 -7.74
C ARG A 72 -0.47 14.41 -7.17
N LEU A 73 -0.96 14.71 -5.97
CA LEU A 73 -2.04 13.96 -5.35
C LEU A 73 -3.38 14.58 -5.75
N GLU A 74 -4.29 13.75 -6.24
CA GLU A 74 -5.64 14.14 -6.62
C GLU A 74 -6.65 13.35 -5.79
N GLN A 75 -7.61 14.04 -5.20
CA GLN A 75 -8.66 13.39 -4.44
C GLN A 75 -9.87 13.09 -5.33
N GLY A 76 -10.09 11.81 -5.61
CA GLY A 76 -11.23 11.35 -6.37
C GLY A 76 -11.37 9.82 -6.34
N THR A 77 -12.47 9.33 -6.93
CA THR A 77 -12.70 7.90 -7.12
C THR A 77 -12.62 7.59 -8.61
N VAL A 78 -11.64 6.77 -9.01
CA VAL A 78 -11.57 6.26 -10.38
C VAL A 78 -12.78 5.35 -10.64
N THR A 79 -13.52 5.64 -11.71
CA THR A 79 -14.76 4.93 -12.07
C THR A 79 -14.50 3.90 -13.17
N SER A 80 -13.64 4.23 -14.16
CA SER A 80 -13.29 3.34 -15.26
C SER A 80 -11.92 3.67 -15.87
N LEU A 81 -11.39 2.73 -16.66
CA LEU A 81 -10.18 2.95 -17.45
C LEU A 81 -10.55 3.57 -18.80
N LEU A 82 -9.73 4.52 -19.27
CA LEU A 82 -9.83 5.04 -20.63
C LEU A 82 -9.07 4.08 -21.56
N GLU A 83 -9.80 3.34 -22.39
CA GLU A 83 -9.23 2.35 -23.30
C GLU A 83 -9.52 2.71 -24.76
N GLU A 84 -8.48 2.71 -25.59
CA GLU A 84 -8.59 2.93 -27.02
C GLU A 84 -7.86 1.80 -27.77
N LYS A 85 -8.60 1.03 -28.59
CA LYS A 85 -8.06 -0.08 -29.41
C LYS A 85 -7.22 -1.07 -28.59
N GLY A 86 -7.69 -1.46 -27.40
CA GLY A 86 -6.97 -2.39 -26.53
C GLY A 86 -5.84 -1.75 -25.70
N THR A 87 -5.60 -0.45 -25.84
CA THR A 87 -4.54 0.27 -25.11
C THR A 87 -5.15 1.19 -24.06
N ILE A 88 -4.73 1.03 -22.80
CA ILE A 88 -5.10 1.96 -21.73
C ILE A 88 -4.36 3.28 -21.93
N LYS A 89 -5.13 4.37 -22.00
CA LYS A 89 -4.65 5.74 -22.20
C LYS A 89 -4.82 6.62 -20.96
N GLY A 90 -5.47 6.11 -19.91
CA GLY A 90 -5.73 6.88 -18.70
C GLY A 90 -6.91 6.34 -17.89
N VAL A 91 -7.57 7.24 -17.17
CA VAL A 91 -8.71 6.93 -16.28
C VAL A 91 -9.79 7.99 -16.37
N HIS A 92 -11.03 7.57 -16.16
CA HIS A 92 -12.13 8.44 -15.74
C HIS A 92 -12.25 8.40 -14.22
N TYR A 93 -12.46 9.56 -13.60
CA TYR A 93 -12.62 9.66 -12.16
C TYR A 93 -13.65 10.71 -11.78
N LYS A 94 -14.24 10.51 -10.60
CA LYS A 94 -15.22 11.40 -10.00
C LYS A 94 -14.58 12.16 -8.84
N THR A 95 -14.71 13.48 -8.83
CA THR A 95 -14.26 14.33 -7.71
C THR A 95 -15.22 14.22 -6.53
N LYS A 96 -14.85 14.80 -5.39
CA LYS A 96 -15.75 14.93 -4.22
C LYS A 96 -17.05 15.64 -4.56
N ASP A 97 -17.00 16.62 -5.46
CA ASP A 97 -18.15 17.42 -5.91
C ASP A 97 -18.94 16.72 -7.02
N SER A 98 -18.70 15.42 -7.20
CA SER A 98 -19.37 14.58 -8.18
C SER A 98 -19.15 14.94 -9.64
N GLN A 99 -18.11 15.72 -9.95
CA GLN A 99 -17.74 16.02 -11.33
C GLN A 99 -16.96 14.86 -11.94
N GLU A 100 -17.32 14.46 -13.15
CA GLU A 100 -16.59 13.45 -13.93
C GLU A 100 -15.49 14.11 -14.75
N LEU A 101 -14.27 13.65 -14.53
CA LEU A 101 -13.06 14.15 -15.17
C LEU A 101 -12.25 12.98 -15.74
N SER A 102 -11.28 13.30 -16.59
CA SER A 102 -10.38 12.32 -17.19
C SER A 102 -8.93 12.74 -16.99
N ALA A 103 -8.06 11.76 -16.76
CA ALA A 103 -6.62 11.96 -16.71
C ALA A 103 -5.94 10.97 -17.66
N CYS A 104 -5.11 11.48 -18.57
CA CYS A 104 -4.41 10.69 -19.57
C CYS A 104 -2.94 10.49 -19.18
N ALA A 105 -2.44 9.26 -19.37
CA ALA A 105 -1.05 8.91 -19.12
C ALA A 105 -0.62 7.75 -20.02
N PRO A 106 0.66 7.70 -20.43
CA PRO A 106 1.19 6.59 -21.21
C PRO A 106 1.28 5.28 -20.41
N LEU A 107 1.29 5.34 -19.08
CA LEU A 107 1.27 4.21 -18.17
C LEU A 107 0.27 4.47 -17.04
N THR A 108 -0.63 3.52 -16.82
CA THR A 108 -1.62 3.55 -15.71
C THR A 108 -1.38 2.35 -14.81
N ILE A 109 -1.17 2.59 -13.51
CA ILE A 109 -0.95 1.54 -12.51
C ILE A 109 -2.19 1.45 -11.60
N VAL A 110 -2.86 0.30 -11.60
CA VAL A 110 -4.07 0.07 -10.80
C VAL A 110 -3.71 -0.59 -9.46
N CYS A 111 -3.76 0.18 -8.37
CA CYS A 111 -3.43 -0.25 -7.01
C CYS A 111 -4.58 -0.02 -6.00
N ASN A 112 -5.84 -0.21 -6.40
CA ASN A 112 -7.02 0.13 -5.58
C ASN A 112 -7.53 -0.99 -4.65
N GLY A 113 -6.68 -1.96 -4.30
CA GLY A 113 -6.94 -2.94 -3.25
C GLY A 113 -7.81 -4.15 -3.64
N CYS A 114 -8.07 -5.02 -2.66
CA CYS A 114 -8.72 -6.33 -2.86
C CYS A 114 -10.19 -6.25 -3.34
N LEU A 115 -10.87 -5.13 -3.09
CA LEU A 115 -12.25 -4.87 -3.50
C LEU A 115 -12.34 -4.06 -4.80
N SER A 116 -11.28 -4.04 -5.61
CA SER A 116 -11.22 -3.29 -6.86
C SER A 116 -12.39 -3.62 -7.80
N SER A 117 -13.14 -2.58 -8.19
CA SER A 117 -14.15 -2.64 -9.25
C SER A 117 -13.51 -2.81 -10.64
N LEU A 118 -12.33 -2.25 -10.85
CA LEU A 118 -11.59 -2.27 -12.12
C LEU A 118 -10.97 -3.64 -12.43
N ARG A 119 -10.83 -4.51 -11.43
CA ARG A 119 -10.20 -5.82 -11.62
C ARG A 119 -10.88 -6.65 -12.72
N ARG A 120 -12.22 -6.59 -12.81
CA ARG A 120 -13.00 -7.37 -13.80
C ARG A 120 -12.82 -6.90 -15.24
N SER A 121 -12.46 -5.63 -15.45
CA SER A 121 -12.17 -5.12 -16.80
C SER A 121 -10.79 -5.51 -17.28
N LEU A 122 -9.86 -5.83 -16.37
CA LEU A 122 -8.48 -6.21 -16.70
C LEU A 122 -8.29 -7.73 -16.81
N PHE A 123 -9.04 -8.51 -16.04
CA PHE A 123 -8.98 -9.97 -16.05
C PHE A 123 -10.31 -10.55 -15.52
N ASN A 124 -10.58 -11.83 -15.77
CA ASN A 124 -11.72 -12.54 -15.20
C ASN A 124 -11.27 -13.50 -14.07
N PRO A 125 -11.03 -13.02 -12.84
CA PRO A 125 -10.52 -13.85 -11.76
C PRO A 125 -11.64 -14.70 -11.14
N LYS A 126 -11.31 -15.94 -10.80
CA LYS A 126 -12.09 -16.72 -9.84
C LYS A 126 -11.71 -16.26 -8.43
N ILE A 127 -12.64 -15.57 -7.75
CA ILE A 127 -12.42 -15.11 -6.37
C ILE A 127 -12.98 -16.17 -5.43
N ASP A 128 -12.16 -16.61 -4.48
CA ASP A 128 -12.56 -17.51 -3.39
C ASP A 128 -12.36 -16.80 -2.05
N VAL A 129 -13.32 -16.95 -1.14
CA VAL A 129 -13.30 -16.33 0.19
C VAL A 129 -13.25 -17.46 1.23
N PRO A 130 -12.06 -17.82 1.72
CA PRO A 130 -11.89 -19.02 2.54
C PRO A 130 -12.45 -18.87 3.96
N SER A 131 -12.48 -17.65 4.52
CA SER A 131 -12.96 -17.38 5.88
C SER A 131 -13.23 -15.88 6.12
N CYS A 132 -13.78 -15.56 7.29
CA CYS A 132 -13.74 -14.24 7.93
C CYS A 132 -13.43 -14.42 9.43
N PHE A 133 -12.85 -13.41 10.08
CA PHE A 133 -12.50 -13.42 11.50
C PHE A 133 -13.07 -12.19 12.20
#